data_AF-A0A2H9QU68-F1
#
_entry.id   AF-A0A2H9QU68-F1
#
_cell.length_a   1.000
_cell.length_b   1.000
_cell.length_c   1.000
_cell.angle_alpha   90.00
_cell.angle_beta   90.00
_cell.angle_gamma   90.00
#
_symmetry.space_group_name_H-M   'P 1'
#
loop_
_entity.id
_entity.type
_entity.pdbx_description
1 polymer ?
#
loop_
_entity_poly.entity_id
_entity_poly.type
_entity_poly.pdbx_seq_one_letter_code
_entity_poly.pdbx_strand_id
1 'polypeptide(L)'
;MSGKKIKEFLSNIDKKIDSLLTKGVEITESVTEKKPGRGKAFRETLKGLDVIGDKITGKFKKVPKIDYFDIVTKKPKLTLFAVTVVVLLIGSQAIHLIGSIQGDIEVYLPPDDSSTETLDEIREDWSTDLIIIYVTVGENEEITSLPVLNEMSKVEETLNYNKTDYGENDSISYMLSISSIIKEINQSVFKGDYSIPDKERTELILSQLAGSEE
;
A
#
# COMPACT_ATOMS: atom_id res chain seq x y z
N MET A 1 11.47 -19.58 -34.72
CA MET A 1 10.88 -20.81 -35.32
C MET A 1 9.37 -20.73 -35.13
N SER A 2 8.60 -20.59 -36.22
CA SER A 2 7.24 -20.01 -36.23
C SER A 2 6.18 -20.86 -35.50
N GLY A 3 5.40 -20.23 -34.60
CA GLY A 3 4.30 -20.85 -33.83
C GLY A 3 3.20 -21.49 -34.68
N LYS A 4 3.15 -21.17 -35.98
CA LYS A 4 2.25 -21.81 -36.96
C LYS A 4 2.57 -23.30 -37.14
N LYS A 5 3.86 -23.69 -37.13
CA LYS A 5 4.29 -25.10 -37.23
C LYS A 5 3.96 -25.92 -35.98
N ILE A 6 3.97 -25.29 -34.80
CA ILE A 6 3.64 -25.95 -33.54
C ILE A 6 2.13 -26.21 -33.47
N LYS A 7 1.31 -25.23 -33.87
CA LYS A 7 -0.16 -25.37 -33.87
C LYS A 7 -0.64 -26.44 -34.86
N GLU A 8 -0.01 -26.52 -36.03
CA GLU A 8 -0.29 -27.54 -37.04
C GLU A 8 0.15 -28.95 -36.58
N PHE A 9 1.29 -29.06 -35.89
CA PHE A 9 1.74 -30.30 -35.29
C PHE A 9 0.81 -30.80 -34.17
N LEU A 10 0.34 -29.90 -33.30
CA LEU A 10 -0.62 -30.23 -32.23
C LEU A 10 -1.97 -30.67 -32.80
N SER A 11 -2.48 -29.97 -33.83
CA SER A 11 -3.74 -30.37 -34.48
C SER A 11 -3.67 -31.75 -35.15
N ASN A 12 -2.52 -32.09 -35.74
CA ASN A 12 -2.32 -33.42 -36.32
C ASN A 12 -2.18 -34.52 -35.26
N ILE A 13 -1.67 -34.20 -34.06
CA ILE A 13 -1.65 -35.14 -32.94
C ILE A 13 -3.07 -35.38 -32.44
N ASP A 14 -3.85 -34.31 -32.25
CA ASP A 14 -5.22 -34.38 -31.74
C ASP A 14 -6.10 -35.28 -32.61
N LYS A 15 -6.11 -35.04 -33.93
CA LYS A 15 -6.84 -35.88 -34.90
C LYS A 15 -6.43 -37.35 -34.87
N LYS A 16 -5.16 -37.62 -34.56
CA LYS A 16 -4.62 -38.98 -34.51
C LYS A 16 -4.96 -39.67 -33.18
N ILE A 17 -5.02 -38.91 -32.08
CA ILE A 17 -5.48 -39.38 -30.79
C ILE A 17 -6.97 -39.70 -30.86
N ASP A 18 -7.79 -38.79 -31.41
CA ASP A 18 -9.23 -39.01 -31.60
C ASP A 18 -9.49 -40.29 -32.38
N SER A 19 -8.83 -40.46 -33.54
CA SER A 19 -8.92 -41.68 -34.35
C SER A 19 -8.59 -42.96 -33.58
N LEU A 20 -7.68 -42.91 -32.61
CA LEU A 20 -7.27 -44.06 -31.81
C LEU A 20 -8.22 -44.30 -30.64
N LEU A 21 -8.75 -43.23 -30.04
CA LEU A 21 -9.77 -43.30 -29.00
C LEU A 21 -11.08 -43.84 -29.57
N THR A 22 -11.52 -43.40 -30.75
CA THR A 22 -12.74 -43.94 -31.38
C THR A 22 -12.60 -45.43 -31.71
N LYS A 23 -11.45 -45.85 -32.23
CA LYS A 23 -11.15 -47.28 -32.44
C LYS A 23 -11.07 -48.06 -31.13
N GLY A 24 -10.51 -47.46 -30.08
CA GLY A 24 -10.47 -48.06 -28.74
C GLY A 24 -11.87 -48.24 -28.14
N VAL A 25 -12.74 -47.25 -28.32
CA VAL A 25 -14.14 -47.23 -27.85
C VAL A 25 -14.99 -48.27 -28.58
N GLU A 26 -14.90 -48.38 -29.90
CA GLU A 26 -15.57 -49.44 -30.69
C GLU A 26 -15.14 -50.85 -30.23
N ILE A 27 -13.87 -51.02 -29.87
CA ILE A 27 -13.36 -52.29 -29.37
C ILE A 27 -13.86 -52.56 -27.95
N THR A 28 -14.00 -51.55 -27.09
CA THR A 28 -14.56 -51.74 -25.75
C THR A 28 -16.06 -52.03 -25.77
N GLU A 29 -16.84 -51.39 -26.63
CA GLU A 29 -18.28 -51.68 -26.79
C GLU A 29 -18.52 -53.10 -27.37
N SER A 30 -17.67 -53.56 -28.28
CA SER A 30 -17.75 -54.92 -28.84
C SER A 30 -17.17 -56.02 -27.94
N VAL A 31 -16.54 -55.67 -26.80
CA VAL A 31 -16.07 -56.61 -25.76
C VAL A 31 -17.09 -56.77 -24.63
N THR A 32 -18.00 -55.81 -24.43
CA THR A 32 -19.16 -55.97 -23.53
C THR A 32 -20.11 -57.10 -23.95
N GLU A 33 -20.10 -57.52 -25.21
CA GLU A 33 -20.71 -58.77 -25.66
C GLU A 33 -19.74 -59.96 -25.54
N LYS A 34 -19.91 -60.75 -24.47
CA LYS A 34 -19.15 -61.96 -24.12
C LYS A 34 -18.98 -62.95 -25.30
N LYS A 35 -17.79 -62.96 -25.94
CA LYS A 35 -17.26 -64.12 -26.69
C LYS A 35 -15.75 -64.35 -26.43
N PRO A 36 -15.31 -65.59 -26.11
CA PRO A 36 -13.93 -65.88 -25.75
C PRO A 36 -13.07 -66.03 -27.02
N GLY A 37 -12.15 -65.08 -27.24
CA GLY A 37 -11.20 -65.15 -28.37
C GLY A 37 -10.59 -63.81 -28.78
N ARG A 38 -11.21 -62.68 -28.43
CA ARG A 38 -10.78 -61.34 -28.87
C ARG A 38 -9.81 -60.61 -27.93
N GLY A 39 -9.45 -61.19 -26.78
CA GLY A 39 -8.45 -60.63 -25.86
C GLY A 39 -7.03 -60.54 -26.47
N LYS A 40 -6.72 -61.36 -27.48
CA LYS A 40 -5.46 -61.23 -28.24
C LYS A 40 -5.44 -59.97 -29.11
N ALA A 41 -6.54 -59.66 -29.80
CA ALA A 41 -6.65 -58.46 -30.62
C ALA A 41 -6.57 -57.19 -29.76
N PHE A 42 -7.25 -57.13 -28.62
CA PHE A 42 -7.15 -56.02 -27.67
C PHE A 42 -5.72 -55.82 -27.13
N ARG A 43 -5.02 -56.91 -26.80
CA ARG A 43 -3.61 -56.86 -26.38
C ARG A 43 -2.67 -56.34 -27.49
N GLU A 44 -2.90 -56.71 -28.75
CA GLU A 44 -2.09 -56.19 -29.86
C GLU A 44 -2.36 -54.70 -30.12
N THR A 45 -3.61 -54.26 -30.02
CA THR A 45 -3.96 -52.83 -30.12
C THR A 45 -3.30 -52.03 -28.99
N LEU A 46 -3.35 -52.54 -27.74
CA LEU A 46 -2.66 -51.92 -26.60
C LEU A 46 -1.13 -51.87 -26.78
N LYS A 47 -0.51 -52.93 -27.33
CA LYS A 47 0.93 -52.89 -27.68
C LYS A 47 1.23 -51.82 -28.75
N GLY A 48 0.32 -51.62 -29.70
CA GLY A 48 0.41 -50.56 -30.69
C GLY A 48 0.33 -49.16 -30.06
N LEU A 49 -0.53 -48.97 -29.05
CA LEU A 49 -0.59 -47.75 -28.26
C LEU A 49 0.69 -47.52 -27.44
N ASP A 50 1.27 -48.57 -26.86
CA ASP A 50 2.51 -48.49 -26.06
C ASP A 50 3.70 -48.02 -26.92
N VAL A 51 3.85 -48.58 -28.14
CA VAL A 51 4.89 -48.15 -29.10
C VAL A 51 4.71 -46.71 -29.57
N ILE A 52 3.46 -46.24 -29.66
CA ILE A 52 3.16 -44.83 -29.94
C ILE A 52 3.52 -43.96 -28.74
N GLY A 53 3.19 -44.40 -27.52
CA GLY A 53 3.58 -43.78 -26.26
C GLY A 53 5.09 -43.63 -26.14
N ASP A 54 5.86 -44.67 -26.45
CA ASP A 54 7.33 -44.65 -26.44
C ASP A 54 7.91 -43.71 -27.49
N LYS A 55 7.34 -43.65 -28.70
CA LYS A 55 7.76 -42.68 -29.74
C LYS A 55 7.46 -41.24 -29.36
N ILE A 56 6.36 -40.99 -28.65
CA ILE A 56 5.98 -39.67 -28.16
C ILE A 56 6.91 -39.28 -27.00
N THR A 57 7.07 -40.15 -26.00
CA THR A 57 7.94 -39.95 -24.83
C THR A 57 9.41 -39.78 -25.22
N GLY A 58 9.90 -40.54 -26.22
CA GLY A 58 11.24 -40.41 -26.76
C GLY A 58 11.55 -39.07 -27.44
N LYS A 59 10.53 -38.35 -27.92
CA LYS A 59 10.67 -36.97 -28.44
C LYS A 59 10.56 -35.91 -27.35
N PHE A 60 9.74 -36.14 -26.32
CA PHE A 60 9.63 -35.22 -25.17
C PHE A 60 10.82 -35.30 -24.20
N LYS A 61 11.60 -36.40 -24.20
CA LYS A 61 12.84 -36.54 -23.42
C LYS A 61 13.96 -35.58 -23.85
N LYS A 62 13.80 -34.88 -24.99
CA LYS A 62 14.75 -33.87 -25.52
C LYS A 62 14.35 -32.42 -25.22
N VAL A 63 13.40 -32.16 -24.33
CA VAL A 63 13.24 -30.82 -23.77
C VAL A 63 14.37 -30.67 -22.74
N PRO A 64 15.36 -29.78 -22.94
CA PRO A 64 16.40 -29.59 -21.93
C PRO A 64 15.68 -29.22 -20.63
N LYS A 65 15.93 -29.99 -19.58
CA LYS A 65 15.48 -29.66 -18.23
C LYS A 65 16.15 -28.33 -17.90
N ILE A 66 15.38 -27.24 -17.93
CA ILE A 66 15.90 -25.91 -17.63
C ILE A 66 16.21 -25.93 -16.14
N ASP A 67 17.49 -26.13 -15.80
CA ASP A 67 17.94 -26.04 -14.43
C ASP A 67 18.16 -24.56 -14.12
N TYR A 68 17.15 -23.94 -13.49
CA TYR A 68 17.16 -22.51 -13.19
C TYR A 68 18.36 -22.12 -12.32
N PHE A 69 18.85 -23.03 -11.47
CA PHE A 69 20.03 -22.82 -10.64
C PHE A 69 21.32 -22.68 -11.46
N ASP A 70 21.47 -23.47 -12.52
CA ASP A 70 22.63 -23.39 -13.43
C ASP A 70 22.67 -22.07 -14.19
N ILE A 71 21.52 -21.53 -14.60
CA ILE A 71 21.45 -20.26 -15.32
C ILE A 71 21.83 -19.08 -14.41
N VAL A 72 21.33 -19.11 -13.17
CA VAL A 72 21.53 -18.07 -12.16
C VAL A 72 23.00 -18.02 -11.68
N THR A 73 23.64 -19.17 -11.48
CA THR A 73 25.01 -19.28 -10.97
C THR A 73 26.09 -19.09 -12.03
N LYS A 74 25.84 -19.49 -13.29
CA LYS A 74 26.83 -19.42 -14.38
C LYS A 74 27.12 -18.01 -14.88
N LYS A 75 26.21 -17.05 -14.67
CA LYS A 75 26.36 -15.64 -15.09
C LYS A 75 25.96 -14.67 -13.97
N PRO A 76 26.72 -14.58 -12.86
CA PRO A 76 26.32 -13.83 -11.67
C PRO A 76 26.07 -12.33 -11.93
N LYS A 77 26.88 -11.70 -12.81
CA LYS A 77 26.70 -10.29 -13.18
C LYS A 77 25.38 -10.02 -13.91
N LEU A 78 24.95 -10.94 -14.77
CA LEU A 78 23.70 -10.82 -15.53
C LEU A 78 22.49 -11.04 -14.63
N THR A 79 22.55 -12.03 -13.74
CA THR A 79 21.53 -12.29 -12.73
C THR A 79 21.34 -11.09 -11.82
N LEU A 80 22.44 -10.53 -11.30
CA LEU A 80 22.39 -9.37 -10.43
C LEU A 80 21.73 -8.19 -11.15
N PHE A 81 22.14 -7.92 -12.39
CA PHE A 81 21.53 -6.87 -13.21
C PHE A 81 20.03 -7.11 -13.43
N ALA A 82 19.62 -8.33 -13.76
CA ALA A 82 18.20 -8.66 -13.97
C ALA A 82 17.38 -8.48 -12.69
N VAL A 83 17.89 -8.93 -11.54
CA VAL A 83 17.23 -8.73 -10.24
C VAL A 83 17.18 -7.25 -9.88
N THR A 84 18.25 -6.48 -10.08
CA THR A 84 18.26 -5.04 -9.85
C THR A 84 17.21 -4.32 -10.70
N VAL A 85 17.07 -4.69 -11.98
CA VAL A 85 16.03 -4.14 -12.86
C VAL A 85 14.63 -4.48 -12.33
N VAL A 86 14.39 -5.73 -11.92
CA VAL A 86 13.10 -6.14 -11.34
C VAL A 86 12.80 -5.39 -10.05
N VAL A 87 13.78 -5.22 -9.17
CA VAL A 87 13.64 -4.47 -7.92
C VAL A 87 13.36 -2.99 -8.20
N LEU A 88 14.00 -2.38 -9.19
CA LEU A 88 13.73 -0.99 -9.58
C LEU A 88 12.32 -0.81 -10.13
N LEU A 89 11.82 -1.75 -10.94
CA LEU A 89 10.46 -1.70 -11.47
C LEU A 89 9.41 -1.79 -10.37
N ILE A 90 9.60 -2.69 -9.39
CA ILE A 90 8.70 -2.83 -8.23
C ILE A 90 8.85 -1.62 -7.29
N GLY A 91 10.09 -1.21 -7.00
CA GLY A 91 10.41 -0.09 -6.11
C GLY A 91 9.93 1.26 -6.63
N SER A 92 9.89 1.47 -7.95
CA SER A 92 9.33 2.68 -8.56
C SER A 92 7.85 2.87 -8.20
N GLN A 93 7.08 1.78 -8.13
CA GLN A 93 5.67 1.84 -7.75
C GLN A 93 5.50 2.06 -6.24
N ALA A 94 6.46 1.64 -5.42
CA ALA A 94 6.43 1.80 -3.98
C ALA A 94 6.55 3.27 -3.53
N ILE A 95 7.24 4.12 -4.30
CA ILE A 95 7.34 5.56 -4.01
C ILE A 95 5.95 6.22 -3.99
N HIS A 96 5.05 5.78 -4.86
CA HIS A 96 3.67 6.29 -4.90
C HIS A 96 2.84 5.89 -3.68
N LEU A 97 3.22 4.82 -2.96
CA LEU A 97 2.51 4.37 -1.76
C LEU A 97 2.79 5.24 -0.53
N ILE A 98 3.94 5.94 -0.49
CA ILE A 98 4.30 6.78 0.66
C ILE A 98 3.36 7.99 0.75
N GLY A 99 2.90 8.52 -0.39
CA GLY A 99 1.95 9.64 -0.44
C GLY A 99 0.48 9.25 -0.28
N SER A 100 0.16 7.95 -0.26
CA SER A 100 -1.21 7.44 -0.12
C SER A 100 -1.55 6.98 1.30
N ILE A 101 -0.64 7.17 2.26
CA ILE A 101 -0.97 6.99 3.68
C ILE A 101 -1.86 8.18 4.06
N GLN A 102 -3.17 7.99 3.92
CA GLN A 102 -4.16 8.94 4.40
C GLN A 102 -4.27 8.78 5.92
N GLY A 103 -4.27 9.91 6.63
CA GLY A 103 -4.47 9.96 8.09
C GLY A 103 -5.91 9.63 8.51
N ASP A 104 -6.79 9.35 7.54
CA ASP A 104 -8.17 9.04 7.77
C ASP A 104 -8.30 7.63 8.35
N ILE A 105 -8.70 7.56 9.62
CA ILE A 105 -8.94 6.30 10.33
C ILE A 105 -9.97 5.40 9.61
N GLU A 106 -10.85 6.02 8.81
CA GLU A 106 -11.89 5.37 8.00
C GLU A 106 -11.34 4.39 6.96
N VAL A 107 -10.15 4.64 6.39
CA VAL A 107 -9.52 3.72 5.42
C VAL A 107 -9.19 2.36 6.06
N TYR A 108 -9.08 2.32 7.38
CA TYR A 108 -8.82 1.11 8.15
C TYR A 108 -10.09 0.52 8.78
N LEU A 109 -11.23 1.20 8.68
CA LEU A 109 -12.50 0.66 9.12
C LEU A 109 -13.05 -0.34 8.09
N PRO A 110 -13.74 -1.40 8.53
CA PRO A 110 -14.47 -2.27 7.62
C PRO A 110 -15.45 -1.44 6.77
N PRO A 111 -15.60 -1.74 5.47
CA PRO A 111 -16.65 -1.11 4.69
C PRO A 111 -18.03 -1.42 5.31
N ASP A 112 -18.89 -0.41 5.38
CA ASP A 112 -20.26 -0.46 5.94
C ASP A 112 -20.38 -0.59 7.48
N ASP A 113 -19.38 -0.15 8.25
CA ASP A 113 -19.47 -0.09 9.73
C ASP A 113 -20.24 1.14 10.21
N SER A 114 -21.17 0.99 11.16
CA SER A 114 -21.92 2.11 11.78
C SER A 114 -21.02 3.18 12.41
N SER A 115 -19.79 2.82 12.73
CA SER A 115 -18.79 3.72 13.31
C SER A 115 -18.34 4.80 12.33
N THR A 116 -18.38 4.57 11.01
CA THR A 116 -18.02 5.60 10.01
C THR A 116 -19.05 6.73 10.00
N GLU A 117 -20.34 6.39 9.97
CA GLU A 117 -21.45 7.36 10.02
C GLU A 117 -21.40 8.19 11.32
N THR A 118 -21.08 7.55 12.45
CA THR A 118 -20.91 8.26 13.72
C THR A 118 -19.72 9.22 13.71
N LEU A 119 -18.60 8.83 13.09
CA LEU A 119 -17.42 9.70 12.97
C LEU A 119 -17.70 10.89 12.04
N ASP A 120 -18.48 10.70 10.99
CA ASP A 120 -18.89 11.78 10.09
C ASP A 120 -19.87 12.75 10.76
N GLU A 121 -20.82 12.25 11.56
CA GLU A 121 -21.71 13.08 12.38
C GLU A 121 -20.91 13.93 13.38
N ILE A 122 -19.92 13.33 14.07
CA ILE A 122 -19.06 14.06 15.00
C ILE A 122 -18.22 15.11 14.27
N ARG A 123 -17.73 14.81 13.05
CA ARG A 123 -16.93 15.75 12.24
C ARG A 123 -17.71 16.96 11.77
N GLU A 124 -19.03 16.84 11.58
CA GLU A 124 -19.88 17.98 11.21
C GLU A 124 -19.92 19.04 12.32
N ASP A 125 -19.96 18.59 13.59
CA ASP A 125 -20.07 19.46 14.75
C ASP A 125 -18.71 19.77 15.44
N TRP A 126 -17.69 18.93 15.26
CA TRP A 126 -16.38 19.03 15.92
C TRP A 126 -15.23 18.85 14.92
N SER A 127 -14.32 19.82 14.86
CA SER A 127 -13.09 19.69 14.08
C SER A 127 -12.20 18.59 14.66
N THR A 128 -12.14 17.42 14.01
CA THR A 128 -11.27 16.31 14.43
C THR A 128 -9.81 16.49 14.00
N ASP A 129 -9.55 17.46 13.13
CA ASP A 129 -8.25 17.67 12.50
C ASP A 129 -7.37 18.55 13.39
N LEU A 130 -6.27 17.98 13.88
CA LEU A 130 -5.34 18.63 14.79
C LEU A 130 -3.93 18.69 14.20
N ILE A 131 -3.33 19.87 14.20
CA ILE A 131 -1.91 20.08 13.89
C ILE A 131 -1.19 20.43 15.19
N ILE A 132 -0.13 19.68 15.52
CA ILE A 132 0.73 19.95 16.67
C ILE A 132 2.08 20.46 16.15
N ILE A 133 2.43 21.69 16.52
CA ILE A 133 3.72 22.31 16.21
C ILE A 133 4.59 22.26 17.47
N TYR A 134 5.66 21.47 17.42
CA TYR A 134 6.64 21.42 18.50
C TYR A 134 7.67 22.54 18.31
N VAL A 135 7.71 23.46 19.28
CA VAL A 135 8.70 24.55 19.32
C VAL A 135 9.84 24.15 20.23
N THR A 136 11.06 24.29 19.75
CA THR A 136 12.29 24.08 20.54
C THR A 136 13.11 25.35 20.51
N VAL A 137 13.80 25.64 21.62
CA VAL A 137 14.64 26.82 21.82
C VAL A 137 16.09 26.38 22.05
N GLY A 138 17.05 27.30 21.88
CA GLY A 138 18.46 27.02 22.11
C GLY A 138 18.79 26.74 23.59
N GLU A 139 19.98 26.19 23.87
CA GLU A 139 20.40 25.77 25.22
C GLU A 139 20.37 26.87 26.30
N ASN A 140 20.38 28.16 25.91
CA ASN A 140 20.39 29.30 26.82
C ASN A 140 19.13 30.17 26.71
N GLU A 141 18.07 29.67 26.08
CA GLU A 141 16.81 30.40 25.90
C GLU A 141 15.66 29.68 26.59
N GLU A 142 14.76 30.45 27.19
CA GLU A 142 13.54 29.91 27.77
C GLU A 142 12.39 30.00 26.75
N ILE A 143 11.52 29.00 26.73
CA ILE A 143 10.33 28.98 25.86
C ILE A 143 9.37 30.14 26.19
N THR A 144 9.39 30.63 27.43
CA THR A 144 8.61 31.77 27.95
C THR A 144 9.31 33.12 27.75
N SER A 145 10.49 33.15 27.14
CA SER A 145 11.21 34.41 26.93
C SER A 145 10.48 35.31 25.93
N LEU A 146 10.56 36.62 26.16
CA LEU A 146 9.88 37.62 25.33
C LEU A 146 10.18 37.49 23.82
N PRO A 147 11.43 37.22 23.37
CA PRO A 147 11.71 37.02 21.94
C PRO A 147 10.97 35.81 21.37
N VAL A 148 10.96 34.69 22.08
CA VAL A 148 10.32 33.45 21.65
C VAL A 148 8.80 33.62 21.58
N LEU A 149 8.18 34.23 22.59
CA LEU A 149 6.74 34.52 22.60
C LEU A 149 6.32 35.42 21.44
N ASN A 150 7.16 36.38 21.04
CA ASN A 150 6.90 37.24 19.88
C ASN A 150 7.00 36.46 18.56
N GLU A 151 7.99 35.59 18.40
CA GLU A 151 8.08 34.73 17.20
C GLU A 151 6.90 33.75 17.13
N MET A 152 6.49 33.18 18.26
CA MET A 152 5.26 32.36 18.34
C MET A 152 4.04 33.19 17.93
N SER A 153 3.87 34.41 18.44
CA SER A 153 2.75 35.29 18.05
C SER A 153 2.72 35.57 16.55
N LYS A 154 3.88 35.77 15.92
CA LYS A 154 3.97 35.97 14.45
C LYS A 154 3.54 34.73 13.68
N VAL A 155 3.95 33.54 14.13
CA VAL A 155 3.52 32.28 13.52
C VAL A 155 2.00 32.14 13.64
N GLU A 156 1.43 32.43 14.81
CA GLU A 156 -0.02 32.42 15.01
C GLU A 156 -0.74 33.39 14.08
N GLU A 157 -0.27 34.63 13.96
CA GLU A 157 -0.85 35.65 13.08
C GLU A 157 -0.70 35.34 11.60
N THR A 158 0.35 34.58 11.23
CA THR A 158 0.56 34.14 9.85
C THR A 158 -0.36 32.97 9.49
N LEU A 159 -0.59 32.06 10.42
CA LEU A 159 -1.40 30.87 10.21
C LEU A 159 -2.89 31.18 10.37
N ASN A 160 -3.29 31.78 11.49
CA ASN A 160 -4.65 32.20 11.78
C ASN A 160 -4.72 33.73 11.82
N TYR A 161 -4.81 34.33 10.63
CA TYR A 161 -4.85 35.78 10.48
C TYR A 161 -6.22 36.35 10.82
N ASN A 162 -7.30 35.55 10.74
CA ASN A 162 -8.65 35.97 11.10
C ASN A 162 -9.25 35.08 12.19
N LYS A 163 -8.89 35.36 13.45
CA LYS A 163 -9.27 34.55 14.62
C LYS A 163 -10.77 34.44 14.92
N THR A 164 -11.61 35.17 14.20
CA THR A 164 -13.06 35.25 14.45
C THR A 164 -13.91 34.63 13.36
N ASP A 165 -13.29 34.08 12.32
CA ASP A 165 -13.98 33.55 11.14
C ASP A 165 -14.19 32.03 11.18
N TYR A 166 -13.81 31.38 12.28
CA TYR A 166 -13.90 29.92 12.47
C TYR A 166 -13.28 29.11 11.32
N GLY A 167 -12.25 29.64 10.66
CA GLY A 167 -11.53 28.99 9.57
C GLY A 167 -12.06 29.26 8.18
N GLU A 168 -13.00 30.21 7.98
CA GLU A 168 -13.49 30.56 6.65
C GLU A 168 -12.39 31.05 5.70
N ASN A 169 -11.41 31.81 6.19
CA ASN A 169 -10.38 32.40 5.34
C ASN A 169 -9.06 31.62 5.34
N ASP A 170 -8.72 30.94 6.44
CA ASP A 170 -7.43 30.24 6.62
C ASP A 170 -7.56 28.75 6.95
N SER A 171 -8.78 28.21 7.01
CA SER A 171 -9.06 26.82 7.40
C SER A 171 -8.58 26.46 8.82
N ILE A 172 -8.38 27.45 9.69
CA ILE A 172 -8.01 27.23 11.10
C ILE A 172 -9.13 27.77 12.01
N SER A 173 -9.91 26.86 12.58
CA SER A 173 -11.01 27.24 13.49
C SER A 173 -10.51 27.81 14.82
N TYR A 174 -9.42 27.26 15.37
CA TYR A 174 -8.82 27.75 16.61
C TYR A 174 -7.33 27.42 16.68
N MET A 175 -6.57 28.24 17.41
CA MET A 175 -5.16 28.03 17.68
C MET A 175 -4.85 28.33 19.14
N LEU A 176 -4.11 27.45 19.80
CA LEU A 176 -3.68 27.62 21.19
C LEU A 176 -2.16 27.56 21.29
N SER A 177 -1.58 28.54 21.95
CA SER A 177 -0.19 28.49 22.39
C SER A 177 0.02 29.35 23.65
N ILE A 178 1.24 29.28 24.21
CA ILE A 178 1.65 30.13 25.33
C ILE A 178 1.52 31.62 24.96
N SER A 179 1.85 32.03 23.74
CA SER A 179 1.69 33.44 23.32
C SER A 179 0.23 33.87 23.29
N SER A 180 -0.68 33.00 22.83
CA SER A 180 -2.12 33.28 22.87
C SER A 180 -2.63 33.48 24.30
N ILE A 181 -2.19 32.66 25.25
CA ILE A 181 -2.56 32.80 26.68
C ILE A 181 -2.06 34.14 27.23
N ILE A 182 -0.82 34.53 26.94
CA ILE A 182 -0.26 35.82 27.39
C ILE A 182 -1.05 37.00 26.79
N LYS A 183 -1.37 36.97 25.49
CA LYS A 183 -2.17 38.01 24.83
C LYS A 183 -3.57 38.11 25.42
N GLU A 184 -4.21 36.97 25.67
CA GLU A 184 -5.55 36.91 26.27
C GLU A 184 -5.56 37.50 27.67
N ILE A 185 -4.58 37.18 28.51
CA ILE A 185 -4.47 37.75 29.86
C ILE A 185 -4.18 39.25 29.79
N ASN A 186 -3.29 39.69 28.89
CA ASN A 186 -3.01 41.12 28.72
C ASN A 186 -4.29 41.88 28.33
N GLN A 187 -5.11 41.33 27.43
CA GLN A 187 -6.37 41.96 27.02
C GLN A 187 -7.44 41.89 28.12
N SER A 188 -7.67 40.72 28.72
CA SER A 188 -8.77 40.48 29.65
C SER A 188 -8.52 41.05 31.05
N VAL A 189 -7.34 40.81 31.62
CA VAL A 189 -7.00 41.19 33.01
C VAL A 189 -6.47 42.61 33.07
N PHE A 190 -5.53 42.93 32.17
CA PHE A 190 -4.83 44.22 32.19
C PHE A 190 -5.47 45.28 31.28
N LYS A 191 -6.56 44.94 30.58
CA LYS A 191 -7.25 45.81 29.61
C LYS A 191 -6.30 46.39 28.55
N GLY A 192 -5.26 45.65 28.21
CA GLY A 192 -4.33 45.97 27.14
C GLY A 192 -4.86 45.55 25.78
N ASP A 193 -4.05 45.79 24.75
CA ASP A 193 -4.33 45.27 23.41
C ASP A 193 -4.01 43.77 23.34
N TYR A 194 -4.63 43.05 22.41
CA TYR A 194 -4.32 41.65 22.13
C TYR A 194 -2.95 41.51 21.45
N SER A 195 -1.89 41.68 22.25
CA SER A 195 -0.49 41.68 21.83
C SER A 195 0.40 41.29 23.01
N ILE A 196 1.62 40.83 22.70
CA ILE A 196 2.61 40.53 23.73
C ILE A 196 3.06 41.84 24.38
N PRO A 197 2.86 42.01 25.71
CA PRO A 197 3.18 43.27 26.36
C PRO A 197 4.69 43.44 26.59
N ASP A 198 5.08 44.53 27.25
CA ASP A 198 6.47 44.73 27.65
C ASP A 198 6.99 43.60 28.56
N LYS A 199 8.32 43.58 28.73
CA LYS A 199 9.01 42.55 29.52
C LYS A 199 8.50 42.49 30.95
N GLU A 200 8.33 43.63 31.61
CA GLU A 200 7.89 43.69 33.02
C GLU A 200 6.49 43.11 33.19
N ARG A 201 5.56 43.45 32.30
CA ARG A 201 4.20 42.91 32.33
C ARG A 201 4.16 41.44 31.94
N THR A 202 4.99 41.00 31.00
CA THR A 202 5.07 39.58 30.63
C THR A 202 5.58 38.75 31.80
N GLU A 203 6.63 39.20 32.50
CA GLU A 203 7.13 38.54 33.72
C GLU A 203 6.08 38.53 34.83
N LEU A 204 5.31 39.62 35.01
CA LEU A 204 4.21 39.65 35.95
C LEU A 204 3.13 38.61 35.62
N ILE A 205 2.70 38.53 34.36
CA ILE A 205 1.70 37.54 33.90
C ILE A 205 2.23 36.12 34.14
N LEU A 206 3.47 35.85 33.77
CA LEU A 206 4.11 34.54 33.99
C LEU A 206 4.20 34.20 35.47
N SER A 207 4.50 35.17 36.34
CA SER A 207 4.53 34.96 37.79
C SER A 207 3.15 34.65 38.37
N GLN A 208 2.08 35.26 37.84
CA GLN A 208 0.71 34.98 38.25
C GLN A 208 0.26 33.58 37.80
N LEU A 209 0.69 33.16 36.61
CA LEU A 209 0.44 31.81 36.09
C LEU A 209 1.20 30.73 36.89
N ALA A 210 2.43 31.03 37.31
CA ALA A 210 3.22 30.13 38.14
C ALA A 210 2.76 30.12 39.61
N GLY A 211 2.18 31.22 40.09
CA GLY A 211 1.74 31.41 41.47
C GLY A 211 0.31 30.97 41.77
N SER A 212 -0.43 30.41 40.82
CA SER A 212 -1.80 29.92 41.04
C SER A 212 -1.88 28.49 41.60
N GLU A 213 -0.76 27.92 42.08
CA GLU A 213 -0.68 26.57 42.67
C GLU A 213 -0.66 26.56 44.22
N GLU A 214 -0.99 27.64 44.91
CA GLU A 214 -1.23 27.65 46.38
C GLU A 214 -2.70 27.80 46.78
#